data_AF-A0A7T4PF89-F1
#
_entry.id   AF-A0A7T4PF89-F1
#
_cell.length_a   1.000
_cell.length_b   1.000
_cell.length_c   1.000
_cell.angle_alpha   90.00
_cell.angle_beta   90.00
_cell.angle_gamma   90.00
#
_symmetry.space_group_name_H-M   'P 1'
#
loop_
_entity.id
_entity.type
_entity.pdbx_description
1 polymer ?
#
loop_
_entity_poly.entity_id
_entity_poly.type
_entity_poly.pdbx_seq_one_letter_code
_entity_poly.pdbx_strand_id
1 'polypeptide(L)'
;MRRTAVWPDPAGVPEERRNLLLLLVGDERHQRVLPGCMPVAMDLHRHVRTRADHRPRDEGFARLTGRLRSARPDLGQWWECRSVGDFAPRTVEITPRGEGPPRPYEMTLLLTPRPQDAAILVQTPKPPVP
;
A
#
# COMPACT_ATOMS: atom_id res chain seq x y z
N MET A 1 -15.52 -7.29 23.14
CA MET A 1 -15.19 -6.37 22.03
C MET A 1 -14.63 -7.23 20.88
N ARG A 2 -15.46 -7.60 19.89
CA ARG A 2 -15.00 -8.43 18.75
C ARG A 2 -14.24 -7.53 17.78
N ARG A 3 -12.94 -7.76 17.62
CA ARG A 3 -12.08 -7.04 16.68
C ARG A 3 -12.25 -7.72 15.32
N THR A 4 -13.22 -7.28 14.51
CA THR A 4 -13.34 -7.76 13.14
C THR A 4 -12.14 -7.24 12.34
N ALA A 5 -11.40 -8.14 11.70
CA ALA A 5 -10.28 -7.76 10.85
C ALA A 5 -10.78 -6.93 9.65
N VAL A 6 -10.29 -5.70 9.52
CA VAL A 6 -10.65 -4.79 8.42
C VAL A 6 -10.11 -5.29 7.10
N TRP A 7 -8.87 -5.79 7.11
CA TRP A 7 -8.16 -6.31 5.93
C TRP A 7 -8.29 -7.82 5.83
N PRO A 8 -8.24 -8.39 4.60
CA PRO A 8 -8.07 -9.83 4.42
C PRO A 8 -6.78 -10.31 5.10
N ASP A 9 -6.80 -11.55 5.60
CA ASP A 9 -5.59 -12.16 6.17
C ASP A 9 -4.55 -12.40 5.05
N PRO A 10 -3.34 -11.80 5.13
CA PRO A 10 -2.30 -12.02 4.13
C PRO A 10 -1.81 -13.47 4.09
N ALA A 11 -2.02 -14.27 5.14
CA ALA A 11 -1.70 -15.70 5.13
C ALA A 11 -2.44 -16.46 4.01
N GLY A 12 -3.60 -15.96 3.58
CA GLY A 12 -4.37 -16.51 2.46
C GLY A 12 -3.82 -16.19 1.06
N VAL A 13 -2.74 -15.41 0.95
CA VAL A 13 -2.09 -15.04 -0.32
C VAL A 13 -0.78 -15.81 -0.47
N PRO A 14 -0.38 -16.29 -1.67
CA PRO A 14 0.95 -16.87 -1.88
C PRO A 14 2.07 -15.93 -1.49
N GLU A 15 3.15 -16.44 -0.91
CA GLU A 15 4.23 -15.64 -0.33
C GLU A 15 4.82 -14.62 -1.33
N GLU A 16 4.99 -15.00 -2.60
CA GLU A 16 5.56 -14.09 -3.61
C GLU A 16 4.65 -12.88 -3.91
N ARG A 17 3.37 -12.97 -3.56
CA ARG A 17 2.36 -11.93 -3.77
C ARG A 17 2.00 -11.19 -2.47
N ARG A 18 2.54 -11.59 -1.31
CA ARG A 18 2.37 -10.91 0.00
C ARG A 18 3.16 -9.61 0.09
N ASN A 19 2.94 -8.70 -0.86
CA ASN A 19 3.50 -7.36 -0.85
C ASN A 19 2.35 -6.35 -0.94
N LEU A 20 2.34 -5.35 -0.06
CA LEU A 20 1.23 -4.39 0.02
C LEU A 20 0.93 -3.69 -1.31
N LEU A 21 1.94 -3.30 -2.09
CA LEU A 21 1.72 -2.67 -3.40
C LEU A 21 1.03 -3.65 -4.36
N LEU A 22 1.49 -4.90 -4.42
CA LEU A 22 0.88 -5.94 -5.26
C LEU A 22 -0.58 -6.21 -4.85
N LEU A 23 -0.87 -6.21 -3.54
CA LEU A 23 -2.22 -6.39 -3.03
C LEU A 23 -3.13 -5.21 -3.40
N LEU A 24 -2.66 -3.98 -3.21
CA LEU A 24 -3.46 -2.77 -3.53
C LEU A 24 -3.76 -2.65 -5.02
N VAL A 25 -2.84 -3.04 -5.90
CA VAL A 25 -3.00 -2.85 -7.35
C VAL A 25 -3.59 -4.06 -8.08
N GLY A 26 -3.55 -5.26 -7.49
CA GLY A 26 -3.90 -6.50 -8.19
C GLY A 26 -4.66 -7.56 -7.37
N ASP A 27 -5.04 -7.29 -6.12
CA ASP A 27 -5.92 -8.18 -5.35
C ASP A 27 -7.30 -7.53 -5.07
N GLU A 28 -8.34 -8.12 -5.64
CA GLU A 28 -9.71 -7.59 -5.53
C GLU A 28 -10.22 -7.51 -4.10
N ARG A 29 -9.78 -8.41 -3.20
CA ARG A 29 -10.27 -8.40 -1.81
C ARG A 29 -9.74 -7.19 -1.06
N HIS A 30 -8.48 -6.81 -1.32
CA HIS A 30 -7.88 -5.59 -0.76
C HIS A 30 -8.44 -4.32 -1.42
N GLN A 31 -8.72 -4.36 -2.72
CA GLN A 31 -9.34 -3.24 -3.44
C GLN A 31 -10.80 -2.99 -3.02
N ARG A 32 -11.55 -4.04 -2.66
CA ARG A 32 -12.89 -3.86 -2.05
C ARG A 32 -12.82 -3.15 -0.70
N VAL A 33 -11.76 -3.39 0.09
CA VAL A 33 -11.55 -2.73 1.38
C VAL A 33 -11.12 -1.27 1.19
N LEU A 34 -10.30 -0.97 0.18
CA LEU A 34 -9.87 0.38 -0.17
C LEU A 34 -10.09 0.66 -1.66
N PRO A 35 -11.31 1.07 -2.06
CA PRO A 35 -11.61 1.36 -3.46
C PRO A 35 -10.72 2.48 -4.04
N GLY A 36 -10.35 3.45 -3.22
CA GLY A 36 -9.41 4.53 -3.54
C GLY A 36 -7.92 4.14 -3.40
N CYS A 37 -7.55 2.89 -3.67
CA CYS A 37 -6.19 2.40 -3.40
C CYS A 37 -5.12 3.00 -4.31
N MET A 38 -5.46 3.46 -5.51
CA MET A 38 -4.46 3.83 -6.52
C MET A 38 -3.53 4.97 -6.06
N PRO A 39 -4.04 6.12 -5.55
CA PRO A 39 -3.17 7.16 -5.02
C PRO A 39 -2.27 6.68 -3.87
N VAL A 40 -2.77 5.79 -3.01
CA VAL A 40 -1.99 5.20 -1.90
C VAL A 40 -0.85 4.35 -2.45
N ALA A 41 -1.13 3.50 -3.43
CA ALA A 41 -0.12 2.65 -4.07
C ALA A 41 0.96 3.48 -4.76
N MET A 42 0.59 4.58 -5.41
CA MET A 42 1.55 5.48 -6.07
C MET A 42 2.50 6.16 -5.08
N ASP A 43 1.97 6.68 -3.97
CA ASP A 43 2.80 7.32 -2.95
C ASP A 43 3.71 6.32 -2.23
N LEU A 44 3.20 5.12 -1.95
CA LEU A 44 4.01 4.02 -1.42
C LEU A 44 5.12 3.60 -2.40
N HIS A 45 4.83 3.53 -3.70
CA HIS A 45 5.83 3.21 -4.72
C HIS A 45 6.94 4.27 -4.77
N ARG A 46 6.58 5.57 -4.77
CA ARG A 46 7.55 6.68 -4.70
C ARG A 46 8.42 6.59 -3.45
N HIS A 47 7.82 6.28 -2.31
CA HIS A 47 8.53 6.16 -1.03
C HIS A 47 9.49 4.97 -0.99
N VAL A 48 9.12 3.82 -1.56
CA VAL A 48 10.03 2.68 -1.71
C VAL A 48 11.17 3.06 -2.66
N ARG A 49 10.86 3.75 -3.76
CA ARG A 49 11.87 4.19 -4.74
C ARG A 49 12.92 5.11 -4.12
N THR A 50 12.51 6.09 -3.30
CA THR A 50 13.45 6.97 -2.57
C THR A 50 14.52 6.17 -1.82
N ARG A 51 14.14 5.04 -1.20
CA ARG A 51 15.10 4.16 -0.51
C ARG A 51 15.92 3.29 -1.44
N ALA A 52 15.31 2.77 -2.50
CA ALA A 52 16.00 1.95 -3.47
C ALA A 52 17.09 2.74 -4.22
N ASP A 53 16.88 4.04 -4.46
CA ASP A 53 17.88 4.92 -5.07
C ASP A 53 19.16 5.05 -4.20
N HIS A 54 19.07 4.86 -2.89
CA HIS A 54 20.24 4.80 -1.99
C HIS A 54 20.94 3.43 -1.99
N ARG A 55 20.41 2.43 -2.69
CA ARG A 55 20.93 1.04 -2.75
C ARG A 55 21.14 0.63 -4.22
N PRO A 56 22.24 1.05 -4.86
CA PRO A 56 22.50 0.67 -6.24
C PRO A 56 22.55 -0.86 -6.37
N ARG A 57 21.74 -1.40 -7.30
CA ARG A 57 21.52 -2.85 -7.56
C ARG A 57 20.63 -3.60 -6.55
N ASP A 58 19.64 -2.93 -5.96
CA ASP A 58 18.60 -3.63 -5.18
C ASP A 58 17.75 -4.57 -6.08
N GLU A 59 18.11 -5.86 -6.09
CA GLU A 59 17.40 -6.91 -6.83
C GLU A 59 15.95 -7.09 -6.36
N GLY A 60 15.68 -6.80 -5.09
CA GLY A 60 14.34 -6.87 -4.51
C GLY A 60 13.42 -5.83 -5.12
N PHE A 61 13.90 -4.60 -5.27
CA PHE A 61 13.18 -3.53 -5.94
C PHE A 61 12.94 -3.84 -7.42
N ALA A 62 13.96 -4.29 -8.15
CA ALA A 62 13.81 -4.67 -9.55
C ALA A 62 12.76 -5.79 -9.75
N ARG A 63 12.78 -6.81 -8.88
CA ARG A 63 11.78 -7.90 -8.88
C ARG A 63 10.37 -7.39 -8.57
N LEU A 64 10.23 -6.48 -7.60
CA LEU A 64 8.93 -5.88 -7.27
C LEU A 64 8.37 -5.08 -8.45
N THR A 65 9.17 -4.23 -9.09
CA THR A 65 8.75 -3.45 -10.26
C THR A 65 8.34 -4.35 -11.42
N GLY A 66 9.08 -5.45 -11.65
CA GLY A 66 8.69 -6.47 -12.63
C GLY A 66 7.32 -7.09 -12.35
N ARG A 67 7.06 -7.47 -11.10
CA ARG A 67 5.75 -8.00 -10.67
C ARG A 67 4.62 -6.98 -10.80
N LEU A 68 4.87 -5.72 -10.46
CA LEU A 68 3.89 -4.63 -10.60
C LEU A 68 3.51 -4.41 -12.07
N ARG A 69 4.50 -4.43 -12.98
CA ARG A 69 4.26 -4.34 -14.43
C ARG A 69 3.43 -5.51 -14.94
N SER A 70 3.71 -6.73 -14.51
CA SER A 70 2.91 -7.90 -14.89
C SER A 70 1.49 -7.86 -14.33
N ALA A 71 1.31 -7.37 -13.10
CA ALA A 71 0.00 -7.29 -12.45
C ALA A 71 -0.89 -6.17 -13.02
N ARG A 72 -0.31 -5.03 -13.40
CA ARG A 72 -1.01 -3.87 -13.97
C ARG A 72 -0.21 -3.27 -15.12
N PRO A 73 -0.27 -3.90 -16.31
CA PRO A 73 0.45 -3.42 -17.49
C PRO A 73 0.03 -2.00 -17.92
N ASP A 74 -1.24 -1.66 -17.70
CA ASP A 74 -1.83 -0.34 -17.95
C ASP A 74 -1.14 0.80 -17.19
N LEU A 75 -0.45 0.47 -16.09
CA LEU A 75 0.29 1.42 -15.26
C LEU A 75 1.80 1.35 -15.48
N GLY A 76 2.27 0.67 -16.54
CA GLY A 76 3.70 0.47 -16.80
C GLY A 76 4.55 1.75 -16.75
N GLN A 77 4.07 2.83 -17.39
CA GLN A 77 4.74 4.14 -17.38
C GLN A 77 4.91 4.73 -15.97
N TRP A 78 3.98 4.46 -15.06
CA TRP A 78 4.04 4.92 -13.68
C TRP A 78 5.09 4.16 -12.87
N TRP A 79 5.24 2.86 -13.12
CA TRP A 79 6.27 2.03 -12.46
C TRP A 79 7.69 2.37 -12.93
N GLU A 80 7.82 2.87 -14.16
CA GLU A 80 9.10 3.32 -14.74
C GLU A 80 9.45 4.77 -14.39
N CYS A 81 8.45 5.53 -13.90
CA CYS A 81 8.65 6.90 -13.49
C CYS A 81 9.74 7.00 -12.41
N ARG A 82 10.68 7.94 -12.61
CA ARG A 82 11.77 8.20 -11.67
C ARG A 82 11.39 9.14 -10.53
N SER A 83 10.12 9.49 -10.39
CA SER A 83 9.65 10.32 -9.29
C SER A 83 9.90 9.64 -7.95
N VAL A 84 10.58 10.36 -7.06
CA VAL A 84 10.77 10.03 -5.65
C VAL A 84 9.86 10.90 -4.79
N GLY A 85 9.62 10.50 -3.56
CA GLY A 85 8.82 11.26 -2.61
C GLY A 85 8.51 10.45 -1.36
N ASP A 86 8.12 11.12 -0.30
CA ASP A 86 7.64 10.47 0.91
C ASP A 86 6.13 10.24 0.89
N PHE A 87 5.69 9.26 1.68
CA PHE A 87 4.27 9.05 1.90
C PHE A 87 3.74 10.14 2.84
N ALA A 88 3.05 11.13 2.28
CA ALA A 88 2.36 12.14 3.07
C ALA A 88 1.11 11.55 3.74
N PRO A 89 0.80 11.92 5.01
CA PRO A 89 -0.45 11.53 5.64
C PRO A 89 -1.66 11.91 4.79
N ARG A 90 -2.65 11.02 4.71
CA ARG A 90 -3.85 11.25 3.89
C ARG A 90 -5.08 10.59 4.47
N THR A 91 -6.24 11.20 4.25
CA THR A 91 -7.52 10.55 4.56
C THR A 91 -7.89 9.59 3.42
N VAL A 92 -8.37 8.40 3.78
CA VAL A 92 -8.88 7.38 2.87
C VAL A 92 -10.22 6.85 3.37
N GLU A 93 -11.08 6.44 2.44
CA GLU A 93 -12.30 5.71 2.77
C GLU A 93 -12.02 4.20 2.76
N ILE A 94 -12.30 3.55 3.88
CA ILE A 94 -12.14 2.10 4.04
C ILE A 94 -13.51 1.47 4.23
N THR A 95 -13.77 0.40 3.48
CA THR A 95 -14.97 -0.44 3.61
C THR A 95 -14.62 -1.70 4.40
N PRO A 96 -14.95 -1.79 5.70
CA PRO A 96 -14.61 -2.96 6.52
C PRO A 96 -15.30 -4.22 6.02
N ARG A 97 -14.66 -5.37 6.21
CA ARG A 97 -15.23 -6.66 5.84
C ARG A 97 -16.47 -6.97 6.70
N GLY A 98 -17.66 -6.97 6.09
CA GLY A 98 -18.92 -7.36 6.74
C GLY A 98 -20.02 -6.29 6.73
N GLU A 99 -20.26 -5.66 5.57
CA GLU A 99 -21.45 -4.83 5.28
C GLU A 99 -21.64 -3.64 6.22
N GLY A 100 -20.84 -2.60 6.00
CA GLY A 100 -21.09 -1.27 6.54
C GLY A 100 -20.68 -0.22 5.51
N PRO A 101 -21.18 1.03 5.64
CA PRO A 101 -20.74 2.11 4.75
C PRO A 101 -19.22 2.32 4.90
N PRO A 102 -18.55 2.83 3.84
CA PRO A 102 -17.18 3.30 3.94
C PRO A 102 -17.02 4.27 5.11
N ARG A 103 -15.89 4.21 5.80
CA ARG A 103 -15.56 5.11 6.92
C ARG A 103 -14.23 5.80 6.64
N PRO A 104 -14.07 7.06 7.07
CA PRO A 104 -12.82 7.78 6.89
C PRO A 104 -11.76 7.27 7.88
N TYR A 105 -10.55 7.08 7.37
CA TYR A 105 -9.35 6.80 8.16
C TYR A 105 -8.24 7.76 7.75
N GLU A 106 -7.50 8.25 8.73
CA GLU A 106 -6.18 8.79 8.46
C GLU A 106 -5.20 7.65 8.21
N MET A 107 -4.46 7.73 7.12
CA MET A 107 -3.38 6.83 6.80
C MET A 107 -2.06 7.58 6.91
N THR A 108 -1.18 7.08 7.78
CA THR A 108 0.13 7.69 8.07
C THR A 108 1.20 6.62 8.04
N LEU A 109 2.36 6.93 7.46
CA LEU A 109 3.50 6.02 7.41
C LEU A 109 4.52 6.43 8.47
N LEU A 110 4.74 5.56 9.46
CA LEU A 110 5.73 5.75 10.51
C LEU A 110 7.02 5.05 10.12
N LEU A 111 8.13 5.79 10.17
CA LEU A 111 9.45 5.25 9.85
C LEU A 111 10.13 4.73 11.11
N THR A 112 10.71 3.54 11.05
CA THR A 112 11.47 3.00 12.19
C THR A 112 12.88 3.57 12.21
N PRO A 113 13.37 4.10 13.34
CA PRO A 113 14.72 4.66 13.42
C PRO A 113 15.79 3.57 13.22
N ARG A 114 15.52 2.33 13.66
CA ARG A 114 16.30 1.12 13.36
C ARG A 114 15.41 -0.14 13.41
N PRO A 115 15.61 -1.12 12.51
CA PRO A 115 16.40 -1.00 11.29
C PRO A 115 15.72 -0.03 10.30
N GLN A 116 16.50 0.65 9.46
CA GLN A 116 16.03 1.77 8.61
C GLN A 116 15.23 1.31 7.36
N ASP A 117 14.96 0.02 7.27
CA ASP A 117 14.30 -0.66 6.15
C ASP A 117 12.86 -1.09 6.46
N ALA A 118 12.37 -0.84 7.67
CA ALA A 118 10.98 -1.07 8.05
C ALA A 118 10.18 0.25 8.14
N ALA A 119 8.89 0.13 7.87
CA ALA A 119 7.92 1.20 8.05
C ALA A 119 6.58 0.59 8.46
N ILE A 120 5.81 1.34 9.25
CA ILE A 120 4.50 0.93 9.74
C ILE A 120 3.46 1.86 9.13
N LEU A 121 2.57 1.32 8.30
CA LEU A 121 1.43 2.05 7.79
C LEU A 121 0.28 1.95 8.81
N VAL A 122 -0.02 3.06 9.46
CA VAL A 122 -1.06 3.17 10.50
C VAL A 122 -2.33 3.72 9.90
N GLN A 123 -3.46 3.13 10.29
CA GLN A 123 -4.80 3.60 9.94
C GLN A 123 -5.56 3.98 11.21
N THR A 124 -5.84 5.26 11.37
CA THR A 124 -6.57 5.78 12.53
C THR A 124 -7.98 6.18 12.09
N PRO A 125 -9.05 5.61 12.66
CA PRO A 125 -10.41 6.04 12.34
C PRO A 125 -10.56 7.54 12.56
N LYS A 126 -11.14 8.25 11.60
CA LYS A 126 -11.61 9.62 11.80
C LYS A 126 -13.10 9.60 12.15
N PRO A 127 -13.59 10.54 12.97
CA PRO A 127 -15.02 10.77 13.04
C PRO A 127 -15.54 11.09 11.63
N PRO A 128 -16.76 10.63 11.27
CA PRO A 128 -17.38 11.05 10.02
C PRO A 128 -17.46 12.58 9.99
N VAL A 129 -17.16 13.17 8.84
CA VAL A 129 -17.36 14.62 8.65
C VAL A 129 -18.88 14.86 8.70
N PRO A 130 -19.37 15.78 9.54
CA PRO A 130 -20.80 16.07 9.68
C PRO A 130 -21.42 16.65 8.41
#